data_AF-A0A0J7JEV6-F1
#
_entry.id   AF-A0A0J7JEV6-F1
#
_cell.length_a   1.000
_cell.length_b   1.000
_cell.length_c   1.000
_cell.angle_alpha   90.00
_cell.angle_beta   90.00
_cell.angle_gamma   90.00
#
_symmetry.space_group_name_H-M   'P 1'
#
loop_
_entity.id
_entity.type
_entity.pdbx_description
1 polymer ?
#
loop_
_entity_poly.entity_id
_entity_poly.type
_entity_poly.pdbx_seq_one_letter_code
_entity_poly.pdbx_strand_id
1 'polypeptide(L)'
;MSGHDRPEQAVTFKRNGWSRWRGIRKWLLYSERAYQSGVEKHLRWKYREMINPTRLGATNHHHLAWGSRSLLNKLSEDTFDPSSSLNNLSRQTRQSFLEQPPSELSDVLGLVRTIANDLGVPVGDLKALLDVKGVSLSNGAISLHNSDNTPLRQMGTGSSRLLISGIQKVASESQIMIVDEAEYGLEPYRISRLLYELGSKERVPSQQVFISTHSPYVLRELQARQLHVLKKLSVDGQEPTPDLSHVVYSLNGGDEEQATLRACAEAFFSKAVIVGEGSTEVGIVRGFDLFFKSISAAAFQDRGLAWADGGGGDKCFKRAEVFASLGYSTVLLKDSDIATPAHARQTQHCREQGVTILEWGEGHSTETATFLWCPLEVIPSLVQLAATLNGQQEVEQHILNCSGNQFNFDSCSKLPVDDMRQSLANAAGTYKWFKNIDKAEQLARNIIGPNLRMFDQRFRSIIDSLYAWAGRNGDQR
;
A
#
# COMPACT_ATOMS: atom_id res chain seq x y z
N MET A 1 -45.48 -22.90 -17.25
CA MET A 1 -44.14 -22.98 -16.60
C MET A 1 -43.16 -22.22 -17.47
N SER A 2 -42.97 -20.94 -17.18
CA SER A 2 -42.04 -20.06 -17.90
C SER A 2 -41.20 -19.31 -16.88
N GLY A 3 -40.00 -19.81 -16.60
CA GLY A 3 -39.00 -19.11 -15.81
C GLY A 3 -38.31 -18.10 -16.72
N HIS A 4 -38.60 -16.81 -16.52
CA HIS A 4 -37.82 -15.71 -17.09
C HIS A 4 -36.75 -15.32 -16.07
N ASP A 5 -35.51 -15.67 -16.37
CA ASP A 5 -34.33 -15.05 -15.77
C ASP A 5 -34.32 -13.55 -16.15
N ARG A 6 -34.34 -12.70 -15.12
CA ARG A 6 -34.16 -11.25 -15.28
C ARG A 6 -32.65 -10.95 -15.21
N PRO A 7 -32.10 -10.15 -16.14
CA PRO A 7 -30.70 -9.73 -16.05
C PRO A 7 -30.50 -8.76 -14.88
N GLU A 8 -29.41 -8.95 -14.14
CA GLU A 8 -28.95 -8.06 -13.07
C GLU A 8 -28.77 -6.63 -13.59
N GLN A 9 -29.48 -5.68 -12.99
CA GLN A 9 -29.34 -4.26 -13.31
C GLN A 9 -28.14 -3.68 -12.54
N ALA A 10 -27.00 -3.56 -13.21
CA ALA A 10 -25.88 -2.76 -12.71
C ALA A 10 -26.24 -1.27 -12.75
N VAL A 11 -26.07 -0.57 -11.62
CA VAL A 11 -26.23 0.88 -11.51
C VAL A 11 -24.90 1.53 -11.89
N THR A 12 -24.84 2.21 -13.03
CA THR A 12 -23.64 2.94 -13.48
C THR A 12 -23.86 4.45 -13.35
N PHE A 13 -22.86 5.17 -12.83
CA PHE A 13 -22.87 6.63 -12.72
C PHE A 13 -22.17 7.26 -13.92
N LYS A 14 -22.82 8.19 -14.64
CA LYS A 14 -22.18 8.98 -15.71
C LYS A 14 -22.17 10.47 -15.40
N ARG A 15 -21.05 11.10 -15.79
CA ARG A 15 -20.70 12.52 -15.63
C ARG A 15 -20.89 13.20 -16.99
N ASN A 16 -21.60 14.32 -17.05
CA ASN A 16 -21.59 15.20 -18.23
C ASN A 16 -20.62 16.36 -17.95
N GLY A 17 -19.81 16.70 -18.95
CA GLY A 17 -18.64 17.56 -18.85
C GLY A 17 -18.88 19.02 -18.42
N TRP A 18 -17.76 19.74 -18.40
CA TRP A 18 -17.52 21.16 -18.04
C TRP A 18 -16.96 21.41 -16.62
N SER A 19 -15.68 21.78 -16.65
CA SER A 19 -14.78 22.37 -15.66
C SER A 19 -15.42 23.37 -14.67
N ARG A 20 -15.83 22.86 -13.51
CA ARG A 20 -15.74 23.48 -12.17
C ARG A 20 -16.40 22.52 -11.20
N TRP A 21 -15.82 22.28 -10.02
CA TRP A 21 -16.50 21.59 -8.92
C TRP A 21 -17.73 22.41 -8.48
N ARG A 22 -18.84 22.29 -9.20
CA ARG A 22 -20.19 22.67 -8.77
C ARG A 22 -21.00 21.39 -8.66
N GLY A 23 -21.54 21.17 -7.48
CA GLY A 23 -22.09 19.88 -7.04
C GLY A 23 -23.06 19.22 -8.00
N ILE A 24 -23.04 17.89 -8.00
CA ILE A 24 -24.04 17.01 -8.62
C ILE A 24 -25.41 17.42 -8.05
N ARG A 25 -26.21 18.17 -8.81
CA ARG A 25 -27.52 18.65 -8.34
C ARG A 25 -28.64 17.61 -8.50
N LYS A 26 -28.42 16.51 -9.24
CA LYS A 26 -29.48 15.54 -9.56
C LYS A 26 -28.94 14.10 -9.55
N TRP A 27 -29.46 13.27 -8.66
CA TRP A 27 -29.27 11.81 -8.67
C TRP A 27 -30.34 11.17 -9.56
N LEU A 28 -29.92 10.32 -10.50
CA LEU A 28 -30.78 9.69 -11.51
C LEU A 28 -30.63 8.17 -11.47
N LEU A 29 -31.69 7.45 -11.80
CA LEU A 29 -31.64 6.02 -12.09
C LEU A 29 -31.19 5.82 -13.54
N TYR A 30 -30.12 5.04 -13.74
CA TYR A 30 -29.61 4.71 -15.07
C TYR A 30 -30.24 3.41 -15.59
N SER A 31 -30.64 3.41 -16.85
CA SER A 31 -30.83 2.20 -17.64
C SER A 31 -30.54 2.53 -19.10
N GLU A 32 -29.92 1.59 -19.82
CA GLU A 32 -29.53 1.77 -21.23
C GLU A 32 -30.71 2.28 -22.08
N ARG A 33 -31.89 1.66 -21.90
CA ARG A 33 -33.13 2.01 -22.60
C ARG A 33 -33.59 3.44 -22.32
N ALA A 34 -33.57 3.86 -21.05
CA ALA A 34 -34.01 5.20 -20.65
C ALA A 34 -33.04 6.27 -21.15
N TYR A 35 -31.74 5.98 -21.13
CA TYR A 35 -30.70 6.87 -21.67
C TYR A 35 -30.89 7.11 -23.17
N GLN A 36 -31.06 6.04 -23.95
CA GLN A 36 -31.32 6.13 -25.40
C GLN A 36 -32.62 6.87 -25.73
N SER A 37 -33.62 6.80 -24.84
CA SER A 37 -34.92 7.44 -25.02
C SER A 37 -35.00 8.86 -24.42
N GLY A 38 -33.90 9.38 -23.84
CA GLY A 38 -33.88 10.68 -23.16
C GLY A 38 -34.77 10.78 -21.92
N VAL A 39 -35.15 9.63 -21.33
CA VAL A 39 -36.04 9.57 -20.16
C VAL A 39 -35.22 9.62 -18.88
N GLU A 40 -35.43 10.65 -18.07
CA GLU A 40 -34.79 10.81 -16.77
C GLU A 40 -35.72 10.41 -15.62
N LYS A 41 -35.21 9.64 -14.64
CA LYS A 41 -35.93 9.36 -13.40
C LYS A 41 -35.06 9.70 -12.19
N HIS A 42 -35.55 10.61 -11.35
CA HIS A 42 -34.85 11.01 -10.14
C HIS A 42 -34.85 9.94 -9.06
N LEU A 43 -33.73 9.83 -8.36
CA LEU A 43 -33.61 9.01 -7.17
C LEU A 43 -34.28 9.74 -5.99
N ARG A 44 -35.27 9.09 -5.34
CA ARG A 44 -35.97 9.61 -4.15
C ARG A 44 -35.03 9.69 -2.94
N TRP A 45 -35.33 10.57 -1.98
CA TRP A 45 -34.52 10.79 -0.77
C TRP A 45 -34.19 9.49 -0.02
N LYS A 46 -35.20 8.66 0.27
CA LYS A 46 -35.02 7.35 0.93
C LYS A 46 -33.96 6.46 0.27
N TYR A 47 -33.91 6.43 -1.07
CA TYR A 47 -32.91 5.64 -1.79
C TYR A 47 -31.54 6.32 -1.83
N ARG A 48 -31.48 7.66 -1.72
CA ARG A 48 -30.21 8.38 -1.58
C ARG A 48 -29.56 8.06 -0.24
N GLU A 49 -30.32 7.95 0.84
CA GLU A 49 -29.80 7.57 2.16
C GLU A 49 -29.16 6.17 2.14
N MET A 50 -29.79 5.20 1.47
CA MET A 50 -29.27 3.84 1.32
C MET A 50 -27.93 3.74 0.58
N ILE A 51 -27.66 4.66 -0.36
CA ILE A 51 -26.43 4.65 -1.17
C ILE A 51 -25.45 5.76 -0.79
N ASN A 52 -25.76 6.57 0.22
CA ASN A 52 -24.89 7.65 0.65
C ASN A 52 -23.69 7.03 1.37
N PRO A 53 -22.48 7.05 0.78
CA PRO A 53 -21.37 6.32 1.35
C PRO A 53 -21.01 6.89 2.71
N THR A 54 -20.82 6.00 3.67
CA THR A 54 -20.23 6.39 4.94
C THR A 54 -18.70 6.36 4.83
N ARG A 55 -18.03 7.39 5.37
CA ARG A 55 -16.57 7.54 5.22
C ARG A 55 -15.87 7.30 6.55
N LEU A 56 -14.97 6.33 6.57
CA LEU A 56 -13.98 6.15 7.63
C LEU A 56 -12.64 6.74 7.17
N GLY A 57 -12.36 7.98 7.58
CA GLY A 57 -11.13 8.71 7.21
C GLY A 57 -10.36 9.20 8.43
N ALA A 58 -9.80 10.41 8.36
CA ALA A 58 -9.18 11.07 9.52
C ALA A 58 -10.19 11.21 10.68
N THR A 59 -9.73 10.96 11.91
CA THR A 59 -10.59 10.76 13.10
C THR A 59 -11.58 11.90 13.29
N ASN A 60 -12.87 11.57 13.19
CA ASN A 60 -13.93 12.55 13.31
C ASN A 60 -14.61 12.42 14.68
N HIS A 61 -13.98 13.02 15.70
CA HIS A 61 -14.35 12.88 17.11
C HIS A 61 -15.80 13.29 17.44
N HIS A 62 -16.47 14.03 16.55
CA HIS A 62 -17.89 14.35 16.71
C HIS A 62 -18.80 13.11 16.74
N HIS A 63 -18.34 11.95 16.22
CA HIS A 63 -19.06 10.68 16.32
C HIS A 63 -19.06 10.07 17.72
N LEU A 64 -18.19 10.54 18.64
CA LEU A 64 -18.12 10.10 20.04
C LEU A 64 -18.88 11.02 21.00
N ALA A 65 -19.75 11.87 20.45
CA ALA A 65 -20.68 12.73 21.18
C ALA A 65 -22.08 12.64 20.57
N TRP A 66 -23.13 13.01 21.31
CA TRP A 66 -24.52 12.99 20.84
C TRP A 66 -24.89 14.20 19.97
N GLY A 67 -23.95 14.73 19.18
CA GLY A 67 -24.26 15.81 18.23
C GLY A 67 -25.30 15.37 17.19
N SER A 68 -26.08 16.31 16.65
CA SER A 68 -27.20 16.05 15.71
C SER A 68 -26.82 15.34 14.39
N ARG A 69 -25.54 15.11 14.13
CA ARG A 69 -25.02 14.39 12.95
C ARG A 69 -24.09 13.23 13.34
N SER A 70 -24.02 12.89 14.62
CA SER A 70 -23.15 11.81 15.10
C SER A 70 -23.77 10.43 14.87
N LEU A 71 -22.92 9.39 14.88
CA LEU A 71 -23.41 8.02 14.79
C LEU A 71 -24.13 7.59 16.08
N LEU A 72 -23.71 8.13 17.23
CA LEU A 72 -24.39 7.87 18.50
C LEU A 72 -25.82 8.41 18.52
N ASN A 73 -26.03 9.61 17.96
CA ASN A 73 -27.38 10.17 17.86
C ASN A 73 -28.28 9.25 17.03
N LYS A 74 -27.77 8.74 15.89
CA LYS A 74 -28.47 7.76 15.03
C LYS A 74 -28.78 6.45 15.74
N LEU A 75 -27.83 5.91 16.52
CA LEU A 75 -28.06 4.69 17.31
C LEU A 75 -29.16 4.87 18.36
N SER A 76 -29.37 6.10 18.82
CA SER A 76 -30.36 6.44 19.85
C SER A 76 -31.66 7.01 19.29
N GLU A 77 -31.83 7.07 17.97
CA GLU A 77 -33.07 7.57 17.35
C GLU A 77 -34.26 6.75 17.89
N ASP A 78 -35.33 7.47 18.27
CA ASP A 78 -36.53 7.06 19.03
C ASP A 78 -36.48 7.03 20.57
N THR A 79 -35.32 7.14 21.23
CA THR A 79 -35.27 7.06 22.72
C THR A 79 -34.57 8.21 23.45
N PHE A 80 -33.73 9.00 22.75
CA PHE A 80 -32.88 10.00 23.41
C PHE A 80 -33.17 11.43 22.95
N ASP A 81 -33.91 12.19 23.75
CA ASP A 81 -34.08 13.65 23.61
C ASP A 81 -33.67 14.38 24.89
N PRO A 82 -32.39 14.82 25.01
CA PRO A 82 -31.91 15.55 26.17
C PRO A 82 -32.26 17.04 26.12
N SER A 83 -32.95 17.53 25.08
CA SER A 83 -33.13 18.96 24.85
C SER A 83 -33.81 19.67 26.02
N SER A 84 -34.83 19.06 26.61
CA SER A 84 -35.54 19.58 27.79
C SER A 84 -34.61 19.69 29.00
N SER A 85 -33.83 18.65 29.30
CA SER A 85 -32.85 18.63 30.39
C SER A 85 -31.72 19.64 30.18
N LEU A 86 -31.18 19.76 28.97
CA LEU A 86 -30.12 20.72 28.63
C LEU A 86 -30.62 22.17 28.71
N ASN A 87 -31.86 22.42 28.29
CA ASN A 87 -32.50 23.73 28.42
C ASN A 87 -32.72 24.09 29.90
N ASN A 88 -33.14 23.14 30.72
CA ASN A 88 -33.29 23.34 32.17
C ASN A 88 -31.94 23.63 32.84
N LEU A 89 -30.87 22.90 32.49
CA LEU A 89 -29.52 23.16 32.98
C LEU A 89 -29.03 24.56 32.57
N SER A 90 -29.20 24.96 31.31
CA SER A 90 -28.83 26.31 30.85
C SER A 90 -29.58 27.40 31.64
N ARG A 91 -30.88 27.18 31.94
CA ARG A 91 -31.66 28.09 32.79
C ARG A 91 -31.12 28.14 34.23
N GLN A 92 -30.85 26.98 34.84
CA GLN A 92 -30.28 26.90 36.19
C GLN A 92 -28.93 27.59 36.27
N THR A 93 -28.02 27.38 35.31
CA THR A 93 -26.71 28.05 35.27
C THR A 93 -26.85 29.57 35.22
N ARG A 94 -27.80 30.09 34.43
CA ARG A 94 -28.07 31.54 34.37
C ARG A 94 -28.63 32.06 35.69
N GLN A 95 -29.52 31.31 36.32
CA GLN A 95 -30.10 31.68 37.61
C GLN A 95 -29.04 31.66 38.72
N SER A 96 -28.17 30.64 38.78
CA SER A 96 -27.08 30.60 39.76
C SER A 96 -26.08 31.74 39.57
N PHE A 97 -25.76 32.12 38.33
CA PHE A 97 -24.90 33.29 38.07
C PHE A 97 -25.57 34.61 38.47
N LEU A 98 -26.90 34.73 38.33
CA LEU A 98 -27.67 35.88 38.80
C LEU A 98 -27.68 35.98 40.33
N GLU A 99 -27.79 34.85 41.03
CA GLU A 99 -27.85 34.78 42.49
C GLU A 99 -26.47 34.98 43.14
N GLN A 100 -25.40 34.55 42.47
CA GLN A 100 -24.02 34.65 42.95
C GLN A 100 -23.08 35.13 41.83
N PRO A 101 -23.12 36.42 41.45
CA PRO A 101 -22.16 36.96 40.50
C PRO A 101 -20.75 36.97 41.13
N PRO A 102 -19.68 36.67 40.36
CA PRO A 102 -18.31 36.78 40.83
C PRO A 102 -18.03 38.18 41.38
N SER A 103 -17.52 38.28 42.61
CA SER A 103 -17.29 39.56 43.29
C SER A 103 -16.26 40.42 42.56
N GLU A 104 -15.36 39.80 41.81
CA GLU A 104 -14.33 40.46 40.98
C GLU A 104 -14.93 41.36 39.88
N LEU A 105 -16.19 41.14 39.49
CA LEU A 105 -16.86 41.96 38.47
C LEU A 105 -17.42 43.27 39.02
N SER A 106 -17.63 43.39 40.33
CA SER A 106 -18.27 44.58 40.92
C SER A 106 -17.45 45.85 40.72
N ASP A 107 -16.14 45.77 40.94
CA ASP A 107 -15.23 46.92 40.79
C ASP A 107 -15.15 47.37 39.33
N VAL A 108 -15.13 46.41 38.41
CA VAL A 108 -15.13 46.66 36.96
C VAL A 108 -16.45 47.32 36.52
N LEU A 109 -17.59 46.84 37.00
CA LEU A 109 -18.91 47.42 36.71
C LEU A 109 -19.01 48.86 37.25
N GLY A 110 -18.45 49.12 38.44
CA GLY A 110 -18.36 50.46 39.01
C GLY A 110 -17.54 51.41 38.16
N LEU A 111 -16.34 50.98 37.74
CA LEU A 111 -15.47 51.76 36.87
C LEU A 111 -16.13 52.07 35.51
N VAL A 112 -16.74 51.07 34.87
CA VAL A 112 -17.44 51.24 33.58
C VAL A 112 -18.60 52.22 33.72
N ARG A 113 -19.35 52.17 34.83
CA ARG A 113 -20.42 53.13 35.11
C ARG A 113 -19.88 54.56 35.22
N THR A 114 -18.78 54.77 35.93
CA THR A 114 -18.15 56.10 36.06
C THR A 114 -17.74 56.63 34.69
N ILE A 115 -17.00 55.82 33.92
CA ILE A 115 -16.53 56.19 32.57
C ILE A 115 -17.71 56.54 31.65
N ALA A 116 -18.76 55.72 31.62
CA ALA A 116 -19.92 55.95 30.76
C ALA A 116 -20.63 57.27 31.10
N ASN A 117 -20.82 57.56 32.39
CA ASN A 117 -21.46 58.81 32.83
C ASN A 117 -20.58 60.03 32.55
N ASP A 118 -19.26 59.94 32.75
CA ASP A 118 -18.30 61.02 32.42
C ASP A 118 -18.28 61.33 30.91
N LEU A 119 -18.50 60.31 30.07
CA LEU A 119 -18.63 60.46 28.62
C LEU A 119 -20.03 60.92 28.18
N GLY A 120 -20.93 61.26 29.11
CA GLY A 120 -22.29 61.72 28.82
C GLY A 120 -23.24 60.63 28.35
N VAL A 121 -22.91 59.35 28.58
CA VAL A 121 -23.78 58.20 28.30
C VAL A 121 -24.48 57.80 29.60
N PRO A 122 -25.75 58.19 29.82
CA PRO A 122 -26.43 57.94 31.08
C PRO A 122 -26.71 56.44 31.23
N VAL A 123 -25.96 55.78 32.13
CA VAL A 123 -26.16 54.36 32.47
C VAL A 123 -26.47 54.20 33.96
N GLY A 124 -27.46 53.36 34.25
CA GLY A 124 -27.86 53.02 35.61
C GLY A 124 -26.94 52.00 36.28
N ASP A 125 -27.48 51.26 37.26
CA ASP A 125 -26.75 50.16 37.89
C ASP A 125 -26.48 49.06 36.87
N LEU A 126 -25.20 48.81 36.60
CA LEU A 126 -24.77 47.80 35.64
C LEU A 126 -24.78 46.41 36.30
N LYS A 127 -25.25 45.41 35.57
CA LYS A 127 -25.25 44.00 35.98
C LYS A 127 -24.53 43.16 34.94
N ALA A 128 -23.63 42.30 35.39
CA ALA A 128 -23.06 41.25 34.56
C ALA A 128 -24.05 40.07 34.48
N LEU A 129 -24.40 39.63 33.27
CA LEU A 129 -25.31 38.53 33.01
C LEU A 129 -24.68 37.54 32.03
N LEU A 130 -24.99 36.25 32.17
CA LEU A 130 -24.65 35.25 31.15
C LEU A 130 -25.56 35.42 29.93
N ASP A 131 -24.96 35.68 28.77
CA ASP A 131 -25.70 35.83 27.51
C ASP A 131 -26.39 34.51 27.11
N VAL A 132 -27.61 34.64 26.58
CA VAL A 132 -28.43 33.55 26.04
C VAL A 132 -27.69 32.79 24.95
N LYS A 133 -26.90 33.50 24.14
CA LYS A 133 -26.07 32.90 23.09
C LYS A 133 -24.68 32.48 23.59
N GLY A 134 -24.23 33.02 24.73
CA GLY A 134 -22.93 32.72 25.33
C GLY A 134 -22.88 31.36 26.05
N VAL A 135 -24.00 30.91 26.64
CA VAL A 135 -24.11 29.60 27.31
C VAL A 135 -25.24 28.79 26.66
N SER A 136 -24.91 28.17 25.53
CA SER A 136 -25.79 27.23 24.81
C SER A 136 -25.22 25.82 24.90
N LEU A 137 -25.85 24.96 25.69
CA LEU A 137 -25.55 23.53 25.73
C LEU A 137 -26.31 22.85 24.59
N SER A 138 -25.58 22.19 23.69
CA SER A 138 -26.17 21.39 22.60
C SER A 138 -26.02 19.91 22.90
N ASN A 139 -26.70 19.03 22.14
CA ASN A 139 -26.55 17.58 22.31
C ASN A 139 -25.08 17.11 22.13
N GLY A 140 -24.25 17.88 21.40
CA GLY A 140 -22.81 17.64 21.28
C GLY A 140 -22.00 17.88 22.57
N ALA A 141 -22.61 18.47 23.61
CA ALA A 141 -22.00 18.62 24.94
C ALA A 141 -21.98 17.29 25.71
N ILE A 142 -22.78 16.30 25.29
CA ILE A 142 -22.79 14.95 25.88
C ILE A 142 -21.86 14.07 25.04
N SER A 143 -20.77 13.60 25.65
CA SER A 143 -19.80 12.72 25.01
C SER A 143 -19.59 11.41 25.75
N LEU A 144 -19.02 10.42 25.09
CA LEU A 144 -18.59 9.18 25.74
C LEU A 144 -17.32 9.42 26.56
N HIS A 145 -17.30 8.86 27.77
CA HIS A 145 -16.14 8.83 28.66
C HIS A 145 -15.86 7.38 29.07
N ASN A 146 -14.60 7.07 29.34
CA ASN A 146 -14.19 5.80 29.92
C ASN A 146 -14.54 5.75 31.43
N SER A 147 -14.34 4.61 32.08
CA SER A 147 -14.65 4.41 33.51
C SER A 147 -13.88 5.35 34.46
N ASP A 148 -12.75 5.89 34.01
CA ASP A 148 -11.92 6.88 34.71
C ASP A 148 -12.31 8.33 34.40
N ASN A 149 -13.48 8.55 33.76
CA ASN A 149 -13.98 9.85 33.28
C ASN A 149 -13.13 10.50 32.18
N THR A 150 -12.17 9.80 31.58
CA THR A 150 -11.43 10.34 30.43
C THR A 150 -12.32 10.35 29.18
N PRO A 151 -12.42 11.47 28.44
CA PRO A 151 -13.25 11.51 27.24
C PRO A 151 -12.73 10.56 26.16
N LEU A 152 -13.59 9.72 25.56
CA LEU A 152 -13.19 8.81 24.47
C LEU A 152 -12.71 9.57 23.21
N ARG A 153 -13.09 10.85 23.07
CA ARG A 153 -12.54 11.74 22.05
C ARG A 153 -11.02 12.00 22.19
N GLN A 154 -10.41 11.64 23.31
CA GLN A 154 -8.97 11.74 23.54
C GLN A 154 -8.24 10.41 23.29
N MET A 155 -8.94 9.37 22.84
CA MET A 155 -8.31 8.10 22.49
C MET A 155 -7.30 8.26 21.36
N GLY A 156 -6.29 7.39 21.34
CA GLY A 156 -5.37 7.30 20.21
C GLY A 156 -6.11 6.97 18.91
N THR A 157 -5.63 7.53 17.80
CA THR A 157 -6.20 7.43 16.45
C THR A 157 -6.68 6.02 16.07
N GLY A 158 -5.87 4.99 16.32
CA GLY A 158 -6.25 3.61 16.00
C GLY A 158 -7.46 3.11 16.79
N SER A 159 -7.49 3.40 18.09
CA SER A 159 -8.61 3.02 18.95
C SER A 159 -9.89 3.76 18.59
N SER A 160 -9.80 5.05 18.30
CA SER A 160 -10.94 5.84 17.83
C SER A 160 -11.47 5.31 16.50
N ARG A 161 -10.60 4.99 15.53
CA ARG A 161 -11.00 4.45 14.22
C ARG A 161 -11.75 3.13 14.34
N LEU A 162 -11.24 2.18 15.14
CA LEU A 162 -11.91 0.90 15.38
C LEU A 162 -13.27 1.04 16.08
N LEU A 163 -13.34 1.92 17.09
CA LEU A 163 -14.60 2.14 17.80
C LEU A 163 -15.63 2.79 16.86
N ILE A 164 -15.22 3.81 16.11
CA ILE A 164 -16.09 4.49 15.13
C ILE A 164 -16.52 3.51 14.04
N SER A 165 -15.66 2.64 13.52
CA SER A 165 -16.04 1.65 12.50
C SER A 165 -17.06 0.65 13.02
N GLY A 166 -16.90 0.16 14.26
CA GLY A 166 -17.87 -0.74 14.89
C GLY A 166 -19.23 -0.06 15.11
N ILE A 167 -19.22 1.18 15.63
CA ILE A 167 -20.43 1.99 15.78
C ILE A 167 -21.10 2.20 14.41
N GLN A 168 -20.34 2.53 13.37
CA GLN A 168 -20.85 2.81 12.03
C GLN A 168 -21.48 1.58 11.37
N LYS A 169 -20.91 0.39 11.58
CA LYS A 169 -21.48 -0.89 11.10
C LYS A 169 -22.89 -1.11 11.61
N VAL A 170 -23.17 -0.73 12.86
CA VAL A 170 -24.49 -0.89 13.49
C VAL A 170 -25.42 0.30 13.20
N ALA A 171 -24.87 1.52 13.19
CA ALA A 171 -25.65 2.76 13.10
C ALA A 171 -26.03 3.19 11.69
N SER A 172 -25.35 2.67 10.67
CA SER A 172 -25.54 3.13 9.29
C SER A 172 -26.57 2.30 8.55
N GLU A 173 -27.57 2.96 7.97
CA GLU A 173 -28.46 2.37 6.96
C GLU A 173 -27.81 2.27 5.57
N SER A 174 -26.62 2.85 5.38
CA SER A 174 -25.92 2.83 4.11
C SER A 174 -25.33 1.46 3.85
N GLN A 175 -25.54 0.97 2.63
CA GLN A 175 -24.92 -0.27 2.16
C GLN A 175 -23.52 -0.03 1.59
N ILE A 176 -23.02 1.21 1.57
CA ILE A 176 -21.72 1.57 0.99
C ILE A 176 -20.84 2.24 2.05
N MET A 177 -19.62 1.74 2.19
CA MET A 177 -18.59 2.32 3.03
C MET A 177 -17.32 2.62 2.22
N ILE A 178 -16.69 3.75 2.51
CA ILE A 178 -15.40 4.14 1.95
C ILE A 178 -14.42 4.28 3.11
N VAL A 179 -13.33 3.53 3.06
CA VAL A 179 -12.26 3.54 4.04
C VAL A 179 -11.01 4.06 3.37
N ASP A 180 -10.46 5.14 3.92
CA ASP A 180 -9.24 5.74 3.43
C ASP A 180 -8.07 5.28 4.30
N GLU A 181 -7.02 4.74 3.66
CA GLU A 181 -5.82 4.20 4.31
C GLU A 181 -6.17 3.26 5.46
N ALA A 182 -6.60 2.03 5.16
CA ALA A 182 -7.08 1.08 6.18
C ALA A 182 -6.09 0.88 7.33
N GLU A 183 -4.80 1.00 7.08
CA GLU A 183 -3.70 0.87 8.05
C GLU A 183 -3.43 2.11 8.92
N TYR A 184 -4.02 3.27 8.60
CA TYR A 184 -3.63 4.53 9.23
C TYR A 184 -3.88 4.52 10.74
N GLY A 185 -2.78 4.62 11.50
CA GLY A 185 -2.80 4.62 12.96
C GLY A 185 -3.10 3.26 13.59
N LEU A 186 -2.99 2.15 12.84
CA LEU A 186 -3.28 0.80 13.31
C LEU A 186 -2.06 -0.12 13.17
N GLU A 187 -1.77 -0.86 14.24
CA GLU A 187 -0.84 -1.98 14.23
C GLU A 187 -1.41 -3.18 13.43
N PRO A 188 -0.57 -4.09 12.90
CA PRO A 188 -1.03 -5.17 12.01
C PRO A 188 -2.22 -5.98 12.52
N TYR A 189 -2.23 -6.37 13.80
CA TYR A 189 -3.35 -7.14 14.38
C TYR A 189 -4.67 -6.35 14.42
N ARG A 190 -4.58 -5.01 14.51
CA ARG A 190 -5.75 -4.13 14.49
C ARG A 190 -6.24 -3.86 13.08
N ILE A 191 -5.35 -3.87 12.09
CA ILE A 191 -5.71 -3.86 10.67
C ILE A 191 -6.57 -5.08 10.34
N SER A 192 -6.11 -6.29 10.71
CA SER A 192 -6.89 -7.52 10.49
C SER A 192 -8.26 -7.42 11.18
N ARG A 193 -8.30 -6.93 12.43
CA ARG A 193 -9.58 -6.72 13.13
C ARG A 193 -10.49 -5.73 12.41
N LEU A 194 -9.99 -4.59 11.96
CA LEU A 194 -10.78 -3.63 11.17
C LEU A 194 -11.33 -4.30 9.91
N LEU A 195 -10.50 -4.98 9.12
CA LEU A 195 -10.92 -5.65 7.90
C LEU A 195 -12.02 -6.70 8.17
N TYR A 196 -11.92 -7.44 9.28
CA TYR A 196 -12.93 -8.43 9.67
C TYR A 196 -14.24 -7.76 10.04
N GLU A 197 -14.19 -6.67 10.81
CA GLU A 197 -15.38 -5.87 11.12
C GLU A 197 -16.02 -5.30 9.86
N LEU A 198 -15.23 -4.93 8.85
CA LEU A 198 -15.70 -4.51 7.53
C LEU A 198 -16.25 -5.65 6.66
N GLY A 199 -16.23 -6.89 7.15
CA GLY A 199 -16.81 -8.04 6.46
C GLY A 199 -15.86 -8.74 5.49
N SER A 200 -14.54 -8.54 5.57
CA SER A 200 -13.58 -9.11 4.63
C SER A 200 -13.57 -10.65 4.57
N LYS A 201 -14.05 -11.31 5.63
CA LYS A 201 -14.18 -12.77 5.73
C LYS A 201 -15.64 -13.26 5.66
N GLU A 202 -16.61 -12.36 5.52
CA GLU A 202 -18.03 -12.72 5.41
C GLU A 202 -18.29 -13.27 3.99
N ARG A 203 -19.01 -14.41 3.88
CA ARG A 203 -19.36 -14.99 2.57
C ARG A 203 -20.33 -14.09 1.79
N VAL A 204 -21.25 -13.47 2.52
CA VAL A 204 -22.21 -12.49 2.02
C VAL A 204 -22.06 -11.24 2.88
N PRO A 205 -21.24 -10.26 2.46
CA PRO A 205 -21.03 -9.06 3.25
C PRO A 205 -22.32 -8.24 3.30
N SER A 206 -22.59 -7.67 4.47
CA SER A 206 -23.73 -6.77 4.69
C SER A 206 -23.60 -5.41 4.00
N GLN A 207 -22.37 -5.02 3.62
CA GLN A 207 -22.04 -3.73 3.02
C GLN A 207 -21.00 -3.91 1.91
N GLN A 208 -21.05 -3.04 0.89
CA GLN A 208 -19.99 -2.87 -0.10
C GLN A 208 -18.96 -1.88 0.45
N VAL A 209 -17.72 -2.34 0.60
CA VAL A 209 -16.64 -1.53 1.18
C VAL A 209 -15.57 -1.26 0.12
N PHE A 210 -15.24 0.02 -0.07
CA PHE A 210 -14.12 0.46 -0.90
C PHE A 210 -12.99 0.91 0.01
N ILE A 211 -11.80 0.33 -0.17
CA ILE A 211 -10.63 0.58 0.68
C ILE A 211 -9.48 1.08 -0.18
N SER A 212 -8.82 2.16 0.23
CA SER A 212 -7.46 2.51 -0.21
C SER A 212 -6.43 1.98 0.81
N THR A 213 -5.26 1.56 0.33
CA THR A 213 -4.18 1.08 1.18
C THR A 213 -2.82 1.19 0.49
N HIS A 214 -1.80 1.48 1.29
CA HIS A 214 -0.38 1.36 1.00
C HIS A 214 0.29 0.25 1.83
N SER A 215 -0.51 -0.62 2.47
CA SER A 215 -0.02 -1.58 3.44
C SER A 215 0.11 -2.98 2.85
N PRO A 216 1.33 -3.56 2.85
CA PRO A 216 1.51 -4.95 2.46
C PRO A 216 0.79 -5.91 3.41
N TYR A 217 0.47 -5.50 4.64
CA TYR A 217 -0.34 -6.31 5.55
C TYR A 217 -1.79 -6.43 5.08
N VAL A 218 -2.37 -5.37 4.53
CA VAL A 218 -3.74 -5.43 3.98
C VAL A 218 -3.80 -6.40 2.79
N LEU A 219 -2.80 -6.36 1.89
CA LEU A 219 -2.73 -7.30 0.76
C LEU A 219 -2.60 -8.77 1.21
N ARG A 220 -1.87 -9.02 2.30
CA ARG A 220 -1.71 -10.37 2.85
C ARG A 220 -2.98 -10.89 3.51
N GLU A 221 -3.76 -10.01 4.13
CA GLU A 221 -4.99 -10.35 4.84
C GLU A 221 -6.18 -10.58 3.90
N LEU A 222 -6.30 -9.76 2.86
CA LEU A 222 -7.40 -9.86 1.89
C LEU A 222 -7.19 -11.01 0.89
N GLN A 223 -8.31 -11.45 0.32
CA GLN A 223 -8.30 -12.43 -0.77
C GLN A 223 -7.93 -11.75 -2.08
N ALA A 224 -7.25 -12.46 -2.98
CA ALA A 224 -6.87 -11.95 -4.30
C ALA A 224 -8.04 -11.28 -5.04
N ARG A 225 -9.21 -11.93 -5.11
CA ARG A 225 -10.44 -11.37 -5.73
C ARG A 225 -10.98 -10.06 -5.12
N GLN A 226 -10.52 -9.68 -3.93
CA GLN A 226 -10.90 -8.43 -3.26
C GLN A 226 -9.93 -7.28 -3.61
N LEU A 227 -8.86 -7.56 -4.35
CA LEU A 227 -7.78 -6.63 -4.62
C LEU A 227 -7.81 -6.18 -6.07
N HIS A 228 -7.63 -4.87 -6.23
CA HIS A 228 -7.64 -4.19 -7.51
C HIS A 228 -6.47 -3.22 -7.57
N VAL A 229 -5.81 -3.15 -8.72
CA VAL A 229 -4.73 -2.20 -8.98
C VAL A 229 -5.26 -1.11 -9.89
N LEU A 230 -5.19 0.13 -9.41
CA LEU A 230 -5.58 1.29 -10.18
C LEU A 230 -4.34 1.90 -10.83
N LYS A 231 -4.31 1.98 -12.17
CA LYS A 231 -3.21 2.61 -12.90
C LYS A 231 -3.71 3.77 -13.74
N LYS A 232 -2.91 4.82 -13.83
CA LYS A 232 -3.19 5.94 -14.74
C LYS A 232 -3.14 5.42 -16.18
N LEU A 233 -4.11 5.84 -17.00
CA LEU A 233 -4.06 5.59 -18.44
C LEU A 233 -2.87 6.34 -19.03
N SER A 234 -1.87 5.59 -19.46
CA SER A 234 -0.77 6.09 -20.30
C SER A 234 -1.13 5.72 -21.73
N VAL A 235 -1.74 6.64 -22.47
CA VAL A 235 -1.91 6.48 -23.92
C VAL A 235 -0.67 7.10 -24.56
N ASP A 236 0.01 6.35 -25.43
CA ASP A 236 1.22 6.78 -26.15
C ASP A 236 1.06 8.18 -26.76
N GLY A 237 1.47 9.22 -26.02
CA GLY A 237 1.43 10.62 -26.44
C GLY A 237 0.04 11.24 -26.64
N GLN A 238 -1.06 10.56 -26.35
CA GLN A 238 -2.41 11.14 -26.41
C GLN A 238 -2.93 11.43 -25.00
N GLU A 239 -3.49 12.62 -24.79
CA GLU A 239 -4.19 12.89 -23.54
C GLU A 239 -5.32 11.88 -23.34
N PRO A 240 -5.48 11.31 -22.13
CA PRO A 240 -6.61 10.46 -21.83
C PRO A 240 -7.89 11.21 -22.21
N THR A 241 -8.85 10.53 -22.82
CA THR A 241 -10.16 11.13 -23.05
C THR A 241 -10.71 11.66 -21.71
N PRO A 242 -11.41 12.79 -21.68
CA PRO A 242 -11.83 13.44 -20.43
C PRO A 242 -12.69 12.55 -19.52
N ASP A 243 -13.19 11.43 -20.03
CA ASP A 243 -14.07 10.51 -19.32
C ASP A 243 -13.34 9.39 -18.54
N LEU A 244 -12.11 9.02 -18.92
CA LEU A 244 -11.35 7.93 -18.28
C LEU A 244 -9.90 8.32 -18.06
N SER A 245 -9.50 8.43 -16.78
CA SER A 245 -8.13 8.75 -16.38
C SER A 245 -7.33 7.54 -15.88
N HIS A 246 -8.00 6.43 -15.57
CA HIS A 246 -7.39 5.25 -14.96
C HIS A 246 -8.00 3.95 -15.50
N VAL A 247 -7.21 2.87 -15.45
CA VAL A 247 -7.64 1.47 -15.66
C VAL A 247 -7.62 0.75 -14.31
N VAL A 248 -8.62 -0.10 -14.10
CA VAL A 248 -8.67 -1.03 -12.96
C VAL A 248 -8.25 -2.41 -13.45
N TYR A 249 -7.21 -2.97 -12.85
CA TYR A 249 -6.84 -4.37 -13.01
C TYR A 249 -7.32 -5.16 -11.80
N SER A 250 -7.86 -6.36 -12.03
CA SER A 250 -8.47 -7.18 -10.98
C SER A 250 -7.88 -8.57 -11.00
N LEU A 251 -7.72 -9.16 -9.82
CA LEU A 251 -7.39 -10.57 -9.66
C LEU A 251 -8.67 -11.42 -9.64
N ASN A 252 -8.56 -12.67 -10.09
CA ASN A 252 -9.72 -13.56 -10.22
C ASN A 252 -9.90 -14.50 -9.01
N GLY A 253 -8.95 -14.52 -8.07
CA GLY A 253 -9.00 -15.36 -6.88
C GLY A 253 -8.23 -16.68 -6.98
N GLY A 254 -7.29 -16.81 -7.91
CA GLY A 254 -6.50 -18.02 -8.10
C GLY A 254 -5.47 -18.25 -6.99
N ASP A 255 -5.10 -19.52 -6.74
CA ASP A 255 -4.13 -19.87 -5.71
C ASP A 255 -2.76 -19.23 -5.94
N GLU A 256 -2.31 -19.15 -7.20
CA GLU A 256 -1.04 -18.50 -7.57
C GLU A 256 -1.07 -16.99 -7.34
N GLU A 257 -2.21 -16.33 -7.61
CA GLU A 257 -2.39 -14.91 -7.33
C GLU A 257 -2.29 -14.66 -5.82
N GLN A 258 -2.97 -15.49 -5.02
CA GLN A 258 -2.95 -15.40 -3.57
C GLN A 258 -1.57 -15.69 -2.99
N ALA A 259 -0.86 -16.68 -3.52
CA ALA A 259 0.50 -17.02 -3.11
C ALA A 259 1.48 -15.88 -3.43
N THR A 260 1.35 -15.26 -4.60
CA THR A 260 2.17 -14.12 -5.03
C THR A 260 1.94 -12.90 -4.14
N LEU A 261 0.68 -12.56 -3.86
CA LEU A 261 0.33 -11.47 -2.92
C LEU A 261 0.95 -11.66 -1.54
N ARG A 262 0.92 -12.90 -1.03
CA ARG A 262 1.45 -13.17 0.31
C ARG A 262 2.98 -13.09 0.36
N ALA A 263 3.63 -13.65 -0.66
CA ALA A 263 5.08 -13.72 -0.73
C ALA A 263 5.75 -12.39 -1.13
N CYS A 264 5.09 -11.59 -1.97
CA CYS A 264 5.69 -10.44 -2.64
C CYS A 264 4.87 -9.15 -2.47
N ALA A 265 4.14 -9.02 -1.36
CA ALA A 265 3.19 -7.93 -1.11
C ALA A 265 3.81 -6.52 -1.28
N GLU A 266 5.06 -6.33 -0.88
CA GLU A 266 5.78 -5.06 -1.00
C GLU A 266 5.96 -4.63 -2.48
N ALA A 267 6.15 -5.58 -3.40
CA ALA A 267 6.39 -5.28 -4.79
C ALA A 267 5.16 -4.73 -5.52
N PHE A 268 3.95 -4.97 -5.01
CA PHE A 268 2.70 -4.38 -5.55
C PHE A 268 2.58 -2.87 -5.33
N PHE A 269 3.46 -2.27 -4.52
CA PHE A 269 3.49 -0.81 -4.33
C PHE A 269 4.54 -0.12 -5.21
N SER A 270 5.17 -0.85 -6.14
CA SER A 270 6.18 -0.34 -7.06
C SER A 270 5.58 0.09 -8.40
N LYS A 271 6.36 0.85 -9.19
CA LYS A 271 5.98 1.17 -10.58
C LYS A 271 6.25 0.00 -11.52
N ALA A 272 7.37 -0.68 -11.31
CA ALA A 272 7.81 -1.83 -12.09
C ALA A 272 8.53 -2.84 -11.19
N VAL A 273 8.45 -4.12 -11.56
CA VAL A 273 8.88 -5.25 -10.72
C VAL A 273 9.98 -6.05 -11.40
N ILE A 274 11.06 -6.30 -10.66
CA ILE A 274 12.12 -7.24 -11.01
C ILE A 274 11.86 -8.55 -10.24
N VAL A 275 11.40 -9.59 -10.92
CA VAL A 275 11.28 -10.92 -10.34
C VAL A 275 12.62 -11.62 -10.49
N GLY A 276 13.23 -12.03 -9.38
CA GLY A 276 14.36 -12.96 -9.41
C GLY A 276 13.84 -14.39 -9.40
N GLU A 277 14.53 -15.35 -10.01
CA GLU A 277 14.14 -16.76 -9.91
C GLU A 277 14.03 -17.20 -8.44
N GLY A 278 15.02 -16.85 -7.62
CA GLY A 278 14.98 -17.02 -6.19
C GLY A 278 15.72 -15.92 -5.42
N SER A 279 16.15 -16.28 -4.21
CA SER A 279 16.81 -15.37 -3.28
C SER A 279 18.19 -14.88 -3.74
N THR A 280 18.90 -15.66 -4.56
CA THR A 280 20.20 -15.29 -5.12
C THR A 280 20.05 -14.09 -6.07
N GLU A 281 19.13 -14.17 -7.04
CA GLU A 281 18.91 -13.13 -8.05
C GLU A 281 18.39 -11.84 -7.38
N VAL A 282 17.51 -11.97 -6.37
CA VAL A 282 17.09 -10.84 -5.55
C VAL A 282 18.27 -10.18 -4.84
N GLY A 283 19.19 -10.97 -4.28
CA GLY A 283 20.41 -10.44 -3.67
C GLY A 283 21.32 -9.74 -4.67
N ILE A 284 21.50 -10.30 -5.87
CA ILE A 284 22.28 -9.66 -6.95
C ILE A 284 21.70 -8.28 -7.30
N VAL A 285 20.38 -8.19 -7.52
CA VAL A 285 19.70 -6.93 -7.85
C VAL A 285 19.87 -5.90 -6.73
N ARG A 286 19.73 -6.32 -5.46
CA ARG A 286 19.97 -5.48 -4.28
C ARG A 286 21.41 -5.00 -4.19
N GLY A 287 22.38 -5.86 -4.47
CA GLY A 287 23.78 -5.50 -4.44
C GLY A 287 24.14 -4.47 -5.51
N PHE A 288 23.59 -4.62 -6.71
CA PHE A 288 23.71 -3.62 -7.77
C PHE A 288 23.02 -2.29 -7.42
N ASP A 289 21.83 -2.32 -6.80
CA ASP A 289 21.15 -1.12 -6.31
C ASP A 289 22.06 -0.30 -5.37
N LEU A 290 22.65 -0.98 -4.37
CA LEU A 290 23.58 -0.38 -3.41
C LEU A 290 24.88 0.11 -4.06
N PHE A 291 25.38 -0.62 -5.06
CA PHE A 291 26.56 -0.20 -5.82
C PHE A 291 26.28 1.05 -6.66
N PHE A 292 25.17 1.10 -7.40
CA PHE A 292 24.82 2.30 -8.18
C PHE A 292 24.68 3.52 -7.28
N LYS A 293 24.06 3.33 -6.11
CA LYS A 293 23.97 4.38 -5.09
C LYS A 293 25.34 4.83 -4.58
N SER A 294 26.29 3.92 -4.38
CA SER A 294 27.63 4.27 -3.88
C SER A 294 28.44 5.08 -4.89
N ILE A 295 28.19 4.92 -6.19
CA ILE A 295 28.81 5.71 -7.26
C ILE A 295 27.95 6.91 -7.71
N SER A 296 26.92 7.28 -6.94
CA SER A 296 25.97 8.37 -7.25
C SER A 296 25.26 8.23 -8.61
N ALA A 297 25.15 7.01 -9.12
CA ALA A 297 24.26 6.69 -10.23
C ALA A 297 22.84 6.44 -9.70
N ALA A 298 21.82 6.74 -10.51
CA ALA A 298 20.45 6.42 -10.11
C ALA A 298 20.31 4.91 -9.94
N ALA A 299 19.89 4.48 -8.74
CA ALA A 299 19.69 3.08 -8.40
C ALA A 299 18.30 2.57 -8.89
N PHE A 300 17.98 1.30 -8.66
CA PHE A 300 16.68 0.75 -9.02
C PHE A 300 15.56 1.33 -8.14
N GLN A 301 15.76 1.37 -6.82
CA GLN A 301 14.75 1.91 -5.88
C GLN A 301 14.53 3.42 -6.06
N ASP A 302 15.57 4.15 -6.48
CA ASP A 302 15.44 5.57 -6.84
C ASP A 302 14.42 5.79 -7.97
N ARG A 303 14.22 4.79 -8.83
CA ARG A 303 13.25 4.84 -9.92
C ARG A 303 11.90 4.21 -9.55
N GLY A 304 11.65 3.91 -8.28
CA GLY A 304 10.40 3.32 -7.83
C GLY A 304 10.22 1.85 -8.23
N LEU A 305 11.32 1.13 -8.50
CA LEU A 305 11.29 -0.32 -8.72
C LEU A 305 11.31 -1.09 -7.40
N ALA A 306 10.68 -2.26 -7.42
CA ALA A 306 10.86 -3.28 -6.38
C ALA A 306 11.32 -4.60 -6.99
N TRP A 307 11.87 -5.46 -6.14
CA TRP A 307 12.22 -6.83 -6.49
C TRP A 307 11.33 -7.81 -5.74
N ALA A 308 11.01 -8.92 -6.40
CA ALA A 308 10.22 -10.01 -5.86
C ALA A 308 11.02 -11.32 -5.96
N ASP A 309 11.08 -12.07 -4.86
CA ASP A 309 11.58 -13.44 -4.89
C ASP A 309 10.62 -14.30 -5.72
N GLY A 310 11.12 -15.09 -6.67
CA GLY A 310 10.33 -15.98 -7.52
C GLY A 310 9.92 -17.27 -6.83
N GLY A 311 10.53 -17.61 -5.68
CA GLY A 311 10.26 -18.82 -4.92
C GLY A 311 10.98 -20.07 -5.44
N GLY A 312 11.90 -19.91 -6.40
CA GLY A 312 12.67 -20.97 -7.05
C GLY A 312 11.88 -21.79 -8.08
N GLY A 313 12.60 -22.27 -9.10
CA GLY A 313 12.04 -23.11 -10.15
C GLY A 313 10.87 -22.44 -10.88
N ASP A 314 9.86 -23.22 -11.25
CA ASP A 314 8.76 -22.75 -12.11
C ASP A 314 7.85 -21.69 -11.47
N LYS A 315 7.92 -21.48 -10.16
CA LYS A 315 7.10 -20.47 -9.45
C LYS A 315 7.43 -19.04 -9.89
N CYS A 316 8.66 -18.79 -10.33
CA CYS A 316 9.07 -17.46 -10.77
C CYS A 316 8.26 -16.98 -11.99
N PHE A 317 7.95 -17.86 -12.94
CA PHE A 317 7.11 -17.55 -14.09
C PHE A 317 5.70 -17.14 -13.65
N LYS A 318 5.11 -17.89 -12.71
CA LYS A 318 3.75 -17.60 -12.21
C LYS A 318 3.68 -16.27 -11.48
N ARG A 319 4.67 -15.96 -10.64
CA ARG A 319 4.75 -14.65 -9.98
C ARG A 319 4.90 -13.52 -10.98
N ALA A 320 5.76 -13.68 -11.99
CA ALA A 320 5.94 -12.69 -13.04
C ALA A 320 4.67 -12.46 -13.87
N GLU A 321 3.96 -13.53 -14.23
CA GLU A 321 2.67 -13.48 -14.93
C GLU A 321 1.60 -12.73 -14.11
N VAL A 322 1.54 -12.94 -12.78
CA VAL A 322 0.59 -12.22 -11.90
C VAL A 322 0.87 -10.71 -11.86
N PHE A 323 2.15 -10.30 -11.83
CA PHE A 323 2.47 -8.88 -11.93
C PHE A 323 2.10 -8.31 -13.31
N ALA A 324 2.42 -9.02 -14.39
CA ALA A 324 2.09 -8.57 -15.74
C ALA A 324 0.57 -8.44 -15.96
N SER A 325 -0.23 -9.39 -15.46
CA SER A 325 -1.69 -9.36 -15.57
C SER A 325 -2.35 -8.20 -14.82
N LEU A 326 -1.68 -7.67 -13.80
CA LEU A 326 -2.07 -6.47 -13.07
C LEU A 326 -1.50 -5.17 -13.66
N GLY A 327 -0.96 -5.24 -14.88
CA GLY A 327 -0.46 -4.10 -15.64
C GLY A 327 0.88 -3.55 -15.14
N TYR A 328 1.66 -4.31 -14.36
CA TYR A 328 3.03 -3.93 -14.01
C TYR A 328 3.97 -4.24 -15.16
N SER A 329 4.90 -3.32 -15.43
CA SER A 329 6.10 -3.67 -16.19
C SER A 329 6.90 -4.67 -15.36
N THR A 330 7.12 -5.86 -15.91
CA THR A 330 7.79 -6.96 -15.22
C THR A 330 8.97 -7.47 -16.01
N VAL A 331 10.10 -7.63 -15.31
CA VAL A 331 11.28 -8.36 -15.81
C VAL A 331 11.55 -9.55 -14.91
N LEU A 332 11.89 -10.69 -15.49
CA LEU A 332 12.32 -11.90 -14.80
C LEU A 332 13.82 -12.10 -15.05
N LEU A 333 14.63 -12.06 -13.99
CA LEU A 333 16.03 -12.45 -13.99
C LEU A 333 16.12 -13.90 -13.50
N LYS A 334 16.62 -14.81 -14.33
CA LYS A 334 16.69 -16.23 -14.01
C LYS A 334 17.97 -16.89 -14.51
N ASP A 335 18.26 -18.08 -13.97
CA ASP A 335 19.36 -18.91 -14.44
C ASP A 335 19.03 -19.59 -15.79
N SER A 336 20.04 -20.18 -16.42
CA SER A 336 19.92 -20.91 -17.69
C SER A 336 20.25 -22.40 -17.57
N ASP A 337 20.41 -22.90 -16.34
CA ASP A 337 20.85 -24.27 -16.04
C ASP A 337 19.77 -25.35 -16.29
N ILE A 338 18.49 -24.96 -16.39
CA ILE A 338 17.38 -25.86 -16.73
C ILE A 338 17.05 -25.78 -18.23
N ALA A 339 17.56 -26.73 -19.02
CA ALA A 339 17.37 -26.79 -20.47
C ALA A 339 16.21 -27.70 -20.95
N THR A 340 15.21 -27.98 -20.11
CA THR A 340 14.12 -28.89 -20.51
C THR A 340 13.13 -28.22 -21.48
N PRO A 341 12.52 -28.96 -22.45
CA PRO A 341 11.50 -28.41 -23.34
C PRO A 341 10.27 -27.84 -22.62
N ALA A 342 9.96 -28.34 -21.41
CA ALA A 342 8.89 -27.79 -20.58
C ALA A 342 9.24 -26.38 -20.08
N HIS A 343 10.45 -26.20 -19.56
CA HIS A 343 10.95 -24.92 -19.07
C HIS A 343 11.09 -23.88 -20.20
N ALA A 344 11.55 -24.30 -21.38
CA ALA A 344 11.61 -23.44 -22.56
C ALA A 344 10.21 -22.95 -23.00
N ARG A 345 9.19 -23.81 -22.95
CA ARG A 345 7.80 -23.42 -23.23
C ARG A 345 7.25 -22.44 -22.21
N GLN A 346 7.55 -22.62 -20.92
CA GLN A 346 7.15 -21.65 -19.88
C GLN A 346 7.83 -20.29 -20.08
N THR A 347 9.11 -20.28 -20.41
CA THR A 347 9.88 -19.07 -20.73
C THR A 347 9.23 -18.32 -21.89
N GLN A 348 8.90 -19.03 -22.98
CA GLN A 348 8.25 -18.43 -24.15
C GLN A 348 6.84 -17.92 -23.82
N HIS A 349 6.04 -18.70 -23.08
CA HIS A 349 4.71 -18.29 -22.65
C HIS A 349 4.74 -17.01 -21.80
N CYS A 350 5.69 -16.92 -20.86
CA CYS A 350 5.84 -15.75 -20.00
C CYS A 350 6.22 -14.50 -20.82
N ARG A 351 7.07 -14.63 -21.86
CA ARG A 351 7.34 -13.56 -22.84
C ARG A 351 6.08 -13.11 -23.58
N GLU A 352 5.23 -14.04 -23.99
CA GLU A 352 3.95 -13.75 -24.66
C GLU A 352 2.95 -13.02 -23.76
N GLN A 353 3.04 -13.21 -22.43
CA GLN A 353 2.27 -12.43 -21.44
C GLN A 353 2.86 -11.04 -21.17
N GLY A 354 3.89 -10.61 -21.90
CA GLY A 354 4.49 -9.28 -21.77
C GLY A 354 5.62 -9.17 -20.73
N VAL A 355 6.09 -10.30 -20.17
CA VAL A 355 7.23 -10.30 -19.24
C VAL A 355 8.54 -10.25 -20.03
N THR A 356 9.42 -9.31 -19.66
CA THR A 356 10.79 -9.30 -20.18
C THR A 356 11.61 -10.38 -19.46
N ILE A 357 12.30 -11.27 -20.17
CA ILE A 357 13.13 -12.31 -19.54
C ILE A 357 14.61 -12.04 -19.82
N LEU A 358 15.39 -11.97 -18.76
CA LEU A 358 16.84 -11.86 -18.77
C LEU A 358 17.44 -13.13 -18.17
N GLU A 359 18.29 -13.80 -18.93
CA GLU A 359 18.91 -15.07 -18.54
C GLU A 359 20.36 -15.08 -19.01
N TRP A 360 21.24 -15.76 -18.27
CA TRP A 360 22.68 -15.73 -18.55
C TRP A 360 23.05 -16.37 -19.90
N GLY A 361 22.32 -17.40 -20.33
CA GLY A 361 22.64 -18.21 -21.50
C GLY A 361 23.68 -19.30 -21.20
N GLU A 362 24.04 -20.08 -22.23
CA GLU A 362 25.08 -21.13 -22.20
C GLU A 362 24.90 -22.21 -21.10
N GLY A 363 23.69 -22.38 -20.54
CA GLY A 363 23.48 -23.34 -19.44
C GLY A 363 23.95 -22.84 -18.08
N HIS A 364 24.27 -21.55 -17.93
CA HIS A 364 24.91 -21.03 -16.73
C HIS A 364 23.91 -20.63 -15.64
N SER A 365 24.24 -20.99 -14.40
CA SER A 365 23.70 -20.34 -13.20
C SER A 365 24.39 -19.00 -12.94
N THR A 366 23.85 -18.20 -12.02
CA THR A 366 24.45 -16.94 -11.58
C THR A 366 25.89 -17.11 -11.08
N GLU A 367 26.18 -18.13 -10.26
CA GLU A 367 27.54 -18.40 -9.79
C GLU A 367 28.46 -18.83 -10.94
N THR A 368 27.96 -19.67 -11.85
CA THR A 368 28.72 -20.15 -13.01
C THR A 368 29.09 -19.00 -13.94
N ALA A 369 28.11 -18.18 -14.30
CA ALA A 369 28.32 -16.98 -15.10
C ALA A 369 29.33 -16.03 -14.44
N THR A 370 29.28 -15.88 -13.11
CA THR A 370 30.23 -15.04 -12.37
C THR A 370 31.67 -15.53 -12.50
N PHE A 371 31.96 -16.82 -12.25
CA PHE A 371 33.33 -17.33 -12.30
C PHE A 371 33.86 -17.50 -13.72
N LEU A 372 33.03 -17.91 -14.67
CA LEU A 372 33.46 -18.09 -16.06
C LEU A 372 33.72 -16.75 -16.77
N TRP A 373 32.99 -15.69 -16.41
CA TRP A 373 33.04 -14.41 -17.13
C TRP A 373 33.65 -13.25 -16.35
N CYS A 374 34.14 -13.46 -15.13
CA CYS A 374 34.92 -12.45 -14.42
C CYS A 374 36.35 -12.30 -15.00
N PRO A 375 36.99 -11.13 -14.87
CA PRO A 375 38.43 -11.00 -15.09
C PRO A 375 39.23 -11.93 -14.18
N LEU A 376 40.39 -12.40 -14.63
CA LEU A 376 41.23 -13.31 -13.85
C LEU A 376 41.66 -12.67 -12.51
N GLU A 377 41.93 -11.36 -12.51
CA GLU A 377 42.26 -10.56 -11.33
C GLU A 377 41.13 -10.46 -10.29
N VAL A 378 39.88 -10.79 -10.65
CA VAL A 378 38.73 -10.76 -9.74
C VAL A 378 38.55 -12.07 -8.98
N ILE A 379 39.09 -13.19 -9.49
CA ILE A 379 38.98 -14.51 -8.85
C ILE A 379 39.46 -14.50 -7.39
N PRO A 380 40.61 -13.91 -7.04
CA PRO A 380 41.06 -13.81 -5.65
C PRO A 380 40.03 -13.20 -4.72
N SER A 381 39.38 -12.11 -5.13
CA SER A 381 38.35 -11.45 -4.33
C SER A 381 37.12 -12.32 -4.17
N LEU A 382 36.70 -13.05 -5.21
CA LEU A 382 35.56 -13.97 -5.15
C LEU A 382 35.82 -15.11 -4.16
N VAL A 383 37.00 -15.72 -4.22
CA VAL A 383 37.40 -16.83 -3.34
C VAL A 383 37.55 -16.35 -1.90
N GLN A 384 38.13 -15.17 -1.67
CA GLN A 384 38.24 -14.56 -0.34
C GLN A 384 36.88 -14.21 0.25
N LEU A 385 35.94 -13.69 -0.56
CA LEU A 385 34.57 -13.46 -0.10
C LEU A 385 33.88 -14.79 0.24
N ALA A 386 34.04 -15.82 -0.59
CA ALA A 386 33.50 -17.15 -0.29
C ALA A 386 34.04 -17.67 1.05
N ALA A 387 35.34 -17.55 1.32
CA ALA A 387 35.95 -17.96 2.58
C ALA A 387 35.44 -17.14 3.78
N THR A 388 35.23 -15.83 3.59
CA THR A 388 34.66 -14.95 4.63
C THR A 388 33.22 -15.36 4.97
N LEU A 389 32.42 -15.74 3.97
CA LEU A 389 31.00 -16.07 4.14
C LEU A 389 30.73 -17.51 4.60
N ASN A 390 31.64 -18.45 4.32
CA ASN A 390 31.41 -19.88 4.52
C ASN A 390 32.48 -20.55 5.41
N GLY A 391 33.56 -19.85 5.74
CA GLY A 391 34.74 -20.42 6.41
C GLY A 391 35.79 -20.85 5.39
N GLN A 392 37.04 -20.46 5.64
CA GLN A 392 38.16 -20.74 4.73
C GLN A 392 38.43 -22.24 4.57
N GLN A 393 38.40 -23.01 5.66
CA GLN A 393 38.64 -24.46 5.62
C GLN A 393 37.60 -25.20 4.78
N GLU A 394 36.32 -24.80 4.91
CA GLU A 394 35.24 -25.36 4.10
C GLU A 394 35.44 -25.04 2.62
N VAL A 395 35.74 -23.77 2.28
CA VAL A 395 36.00 -23.36 0.91
C VAL A 395 37.21 -24.06 0.32
N GLU A 396 38.28 -24.26 1.08
CA GLU A 396 39.42 -25.05 0.65
C GLU A 396 39.02 -26.48 0.28
N GLN A 397 38.24 -27.15 1.15
CA GLN A 397 37.76 -28.50 0.88
C GLN A 397 36.84 -28.55 -0.35
N HIS A 398 35.97 -27.55 -0.54
CA HIS A 398 35.11 -27.44 -1.72
C HIS A 398 35.93 -27.31 -3.01
N ILE A 399 36.99 -26.49 -3.01
CA ILE A 399 37.90 -26.32 -4.15
C ILE A 399 38.63 -27.64 -4.46
N LEU A 400 39.16 -28.31 -3.44
CA LEU A 400 39.83 -29.60 -3.59
C LEU A 400 38.89 -30.65 -4.21
N ASN A 401 37.67 -30.76 -3.70
CA ASN A 401 36.67 -31.72 -4.19
C ASN A 401 36.30 -31.46 -5.66
N CYS A 402 36.04 -30.21 -6.04
CA CYS A 402 35.61 -29.87 -7.40
C CYS A 402 36.75 -29.79 -8.43
N SER A 403 38.00 -29.65 -7.98
CA SER A 403 39.19 -29.65 -8.85
C SER A 403 39.88 -31.00 -8.97
N GLY A 404 39.42 -32.03 -8.25
CA GLY A 404 40.13 -33.31 -8.17
C GLY A 404 41.51 -33.19 -7.51
N ASN A 405 41.60 -32.37 -6.46
CA ASN A 405 42.82 -32.02 -5.72
C ASN A 405 43.90 -31.30 -6.54
N GLN A 406 43.56 -30.71 -7.69
CA GLN A 406 44.51 -29.97 -8.52
C GLN A 406 44.77 -28.56 -8.00
N PHE A 407 43.76 -27.93 -7.39
CA PHE A 407 43.83 -26.57 -6.89
C PHE A 407 43.47 -26.51 -5.40
N ASN A 408 44.01 -25.52 -4.70
CA ASN A 408 43.70 -25.23 -3.30
C ASN A 408 43.40 -23.73 -3.11
N PHE A 409 42.92 -23.37 -1.91
CA PHE A 409 42.56 -22.00 -1.59
C PHE A 409 43.68 -20.99 -1.86
N ASP A 410 44.91 -21.31 -1.49
CA ASP A 410 46.07 -20.44 -1.66
C ASP A 410 46.40 -20.21 -3.14
N SER A 411 46.32 -21.25 -3.96
CA SER A 411 46.54 -21.14 -5.41
C SER A 411 45.50 -20.22 -6.06
N CYS A 412 44.21 -20.38 -5.73
CA CYS A 412 43.14 -19.57 -6.30
C CYS A 412 43.12 -18.13 -5.77
N SER A 413 43.59 -17.90 -4.55
CA SER A 413 43.58 -16.56 -3.91
C SER A 413 44.84 -15.74 -4.17
N LYS A 414 45.96 -16.35 -4.56
CA LYS A 414 47.24 -15.65 -4.79
C LYS A 414 47.66 -15.63 -6.26
N LEU A 415 47.45 -16.73 -6.98
CA LEU A 415 47.93 -16.92 -8.36
C LEU A 415 46.82 -17.56 -9.21
N PRO A 416 45.72 -16.83 -9.48
CA PRO A 416 44.62 -17.36 -10.28
C PRO A 416 45.08 -17.67 -11.70
N VAL A 417 44.63 -18.82 -12.25
CA VAL A 417 44.80 -19.18 -13.67
C VAL A 417 43.45 -19.56 -14.26
N ASP A 418 43.27 -19.39 -15.58
CA ASP A 418 41.97 -19.61 -16.24
C ASP A 418 41.41 -21.04 -16.05
N ASP A 419 42.29 -22.05 -15.96
CA ASP A 419 41.90 -23.46 -15.75
C ASP A 419 41.14 -23.68 -14.42
N MET A 420 41.25 -22.77 -13.46
CA MET A 420 40.55 -22.85 -12.18
C MET A 420 39.05 -22.52 -12.28
N ARG A 421 38.63 -21.77 -13.31
CA ARG A 421 37.29 -21.17 -13.38
C ARG A 421 36.16 -22.20 -13.28
N GLN A 422 36.26 -23.30 -14.03
CA GLN A 422 35.22 -24.33 -14.05
C GLN A 422 35.10 -25.01 -12.68
N SER A 423 36.22 -25.34 -12.05
CA SER A 423 36.26 -25.95 -10.72
C SER A 423 35.68 -25.03 -9.66
N LEU A 424 35.98 -23.72 -9.72
CA LEU A 424 35.44 -22.71 -8.82
C LEU A 424 33.94 -22.46 -9.04
N ALA A 425 33.50 -22.40 -10.30
CA ALA A 425 32.08 -22.30 -10.65
C ALA A 425 31.29 -23.49 -10.07
N ASN A 426 31.80 -24.72 -10.29
CA ASN A 426 31.19 -25.94 -9.77
C ASN A 426 31.15 -25.95 -8.24
N ALA A 427 32.23 -25.53 -7.57
CA ALA A 427 32.30 -25.44 -6.13
C ALA A 427 31.28 -24.43 -5.59
N ALA A 428 31.21 -23.24 -6.19
CA ALA A 428 30.31 -22.18 -5.76
C ALA A 428 28.83 -22.57 -5.90
N GLY A 429 28.45 -23.21 -7.01
CA GLY A 429 27.09 -23.70 -7.23
C GLY A 429 26.73 -24.88 -6.32
N THR A 430 27.57 -25.92 -6.31
CA THR A 430 27.30 -27.17 -5.56
C THR A 430 27.24 -26.93 -4.05
N TYR A 431 28.20 -26.16 -3.53
CA TYR A 431 28.30 -25.85 -2.11
C TYR A 431 27.67 -24.50 -1.73
N LYS A 432 26.91 -23.89 -2.65
CA LYS A 432 26.03 -22.75 -2.38
C LYS A 432 26.76 -21.56 -1.74
N TRP A 433 27.97 -21.24 -2.22
CA TRP A 433 28.83 -20.21 -1.62
C TRP A 433 28.14 -18.84 -1.51
N PHE A 434 27.31 -18.50 -2.49
CA PHE A 434 26.62 -17.21 -2.59
C PHE A 434 25.09 -17.33 -2.54
N LYS A 435 24.56 -18.48 -2.07
CA LYS A 435 23.10 -18.66 -1.95
C LYS A 435 22.55 -17.78 -0.82
N ASN A 436 21.36 -17.23 -1.06
CA ASN A 436 20.58 -16.32 -0.21
C ASN A 436 20.88 -14.84 -0.48
N ILE A 437 19.91 -13.99 -0.11
CA ILE A 437 19.91 -12.56 -0.41
C ILE A 437 21.18 -11.88 0.10
N ASP A 438 21.55 -12.09 1.37
CA ASP A 438 22.67 -11.35 1.99
C ASP A 438 24.03 -11.68 1.36
N LYS A 439 24.24 -12.95 0.99
CA LYS A 439 25.51 -13.38 0.36
C LYS A 439 25.63 -12.86 -1.07
N ALA A 440 24.55 -12.98 -1.85
CA ALA A 440 24.51 -12.48 -3.22
C ALA A 440 24.56 -10.94 -3.27
N GLU A 441 23.95 -10.24 -2.32
CA GLU A 441 24.06 -8.78 -2.19
C GLU A 441 25.50 -8.35 -1.96
N GLN A 442 26.23 -9.01 -1.06
CA GLN A 442 27.65 -8.72 -0.83
C GLN A 442 28.51 -9.00 -2.07
N LEU A 443 28.25 -10.11 -2.75
CA LEU A 443 28.93 -10.46 -4.00
C LEU A 443 28.74 -9.37 -5.07
N ALA A 444 27.49 -9.00 -5.35
CA ALA A 444 27.17 -8.01 -6.37
C ALA A 444 27.67 -6.62 -5.99
N ARG A 445 27.51 -6.19 -4.74
CA ARG A 445 27.89 -4.85 -4.29
C ARG A 445 29.40 -4.66 -4.23
N ASN A 446 30.11 -5.61 -3.63
CA ASN A 446 31.52 -5.41 -3.25
C ASN A 446 32.50 -5.88 -4.31
N ILE A 447 32.09 -6.82 -5.18
CA ILE A 447 32.98 -7.42 -6.17
C ILE A 447 32.48 -7.16 -7.58
N ILE A 448 31.27 -7.63 -7.93
CA ILE A 448 30.82 -7.58 -9.33
C ILE A 448 30.61 -6.13 -9.77
N GLY A 449 29.88 -5.31 -8.99
CA GLY A 449 29.58 -3.91 -9.31
C GLY A 449 30.84 -3.09 -9.65
N PRO A 450 31.82 -2.97 -8.73
CA PRO A 450 33.05 -2.22 -8.97
C PRO A 450 33.84 -2.69 -10.18
N ASN A 451 33.80 -3.99 -10.47
CA ASN A 451 34.54 -4.60 -11.59
C ASN A 451 33.68 -4.83 -12.84
N LEU A 452 32.40 -4.40 -12.85
CA LEU A 452 31.42 -4.81 -13.86
C LEU A 452 31.91 -4.51 -15.28
N ARG A 453 32.55 -3.36 -15.48
CA ARG A 453 33.08 -2.94 -16.79
C ARG A 453 34.13 -3.89 -17.37
N MET A 454 34.79 -4.68 -16.53
CA MET A 454 35.86 -5.59 -16.92
C MET A 454 35.35 -7.02 -17.18
N PHE A 455 34.14 -7.36 -16.73
CA PHE A 455 33.53 -8.67 -17.02
C PHE A 455 33.34 -8.88 -18.53
N ASP A 456 33.19 -10.14 -18.95
CA ASP A 456 32.85 -10.50 -20.32
C ASP A 456 31.61 -9.71 -20.82
N GLN A 457 31.56 -9.42 -22.12
CA GLN A 457 30.42 -8.72 -22.73
C GLN A 457 29.09 -9.44 -22.49
N ARG A 458 29.09 -10.78 -22.47
CA ARG A 458 27.90 -11.59 -22.20
C ARG A 458 27.29 -11.26 -20.84
N PHE A 459 28.09 -11.32 -19.77
CA PHE A 459 27.64 -10.95 -18.42
C PHE A 459 27.15 -9.50 -18.34
N ARG A 460 27.96 -8.57 -18.86
CA ARG A 460 27.65 -7.13 -18.83
C ARG A 460 26.33 -6.82 -19.54
N SER A 461 26.10 -7.42 -20.71
CA SER A 461 24.91 -7.15 -21.51
C SER A 461 23.59 -7.43 -20.77
N ILE A 462 23.56 -8.45 -19.90
CA ILE A 462 22.39 -8.80 -19.09
C ILE A 462 22.14 -7.73 -18.02
N ILE A 463 23.18 -7.32 -17.31
CA ILE A 463 23.08 -6.29 -16.27
C ILE A 463 22.76 -4.92 -16.87
N ASP A 464 23.39 -4.56 -17.97
CA ASP A 464 23.12 -3.31 -18.70
C ASP A 464 21.68 -3.30 -19.24
N SER A 465 21.18 -4.44 -19.74
CA SER A 465 19.79 -4.58 -20.17
C SER A 465 18.81 -4.42 -19.02
N LEU A 466 19.11 -5.00 -17.86
CA LEU A 466 18.31 -4.82 -16.65
C LEU A 466 18.29 -3.35 -16.20
N TYR A 467 19.46 -2.69 -16.19
CA TYR A 467 19.58 -1.29 -15.82
C TYR A 467 18.82 -0.37 -16.80
N ALA A 468 18.97 -0.61 -18.10
CA ALA A 468 18.26 0.15 -19.13
C ALA A 468 16.74 -0.09 -19.08
N TRP A 469 16.31 -1.33 -18.82
CA TRP A 469 14.90 -1.66 -18.62
C TRP A 469 14.31 -0.91 -17.42
N ALA A 470 15.05 -0.84 -16.32
CA ALA A 470 14.63 -0.09 -15.13
C ALA A 470 14.49 1.41 -15.42
N GLY A 471 15.41 1.99 -16.19
CA GLY A 471 15.35 3.38 -16.62
C GLY A 471 14.12 3.72 -17.47
N ARG A 472 13.62 2.78 -18.29
CA ARG A 472 12.44 2.99 -19.14
C ARG A 472 11.12 2.82 -18.41
N ASN A 473 11.07 1.94 -17.40
CA ASN A 473 9.83 1.53 -16.75
C ASN A 473 9.61 2.15 -15.36
N GLY A 474 10.66 2.72 -14.75
CA GLY A 474 10.56 3.46 -13.49
C GLY A 474 10.40 4.96 -13.67
N ASP A 475 10.59 5.72 -12.59
CA ASP A 475 10.65 7.19 -12.60
C ASP A 475 11.83 7.65 -13.46
N GLN A 476 11.55 8.51 -14.44
CA GLN A 476 12.59 9.21 -15.15
C GLN A 476 13.23 10.23 -14.19
N ARG A 477 14.51 10.05 -13.90
CA ARG A 477 15.33 10.93 -13.06
C ARG A 477 16.55 11.41 -13.84
#